data_AF-W4G5N4-F1
#
_entry.id   AF-W4G5N4-F1
#
_cell.length_a   1.000
_cell.length_b   1.000
_cell.length_c   1.000
_cell.angle_alpha   90.00
_cell.angle_beta   90.00
_cell.angle_gamma   90.00
#
_symmetry.space_group_name_H-M   'P 1'
#
loop_
_entity.id
_entity.type
_entity.pdbx_description
1 polymer ?
#
loop_
_entity_poly.entity_id
_entity_poly.type
_entity_poly.pdbx_seq_one_letter_code
_entity_poly.pdbx_strand_id
1 'polypeptide(L)'
;MDDGRASWDDEKDFTWMKEMIHQVHVLGKRANSGFKREDWHAATTKLNSDHAVIYTKEQGKSRSAEMKKQYAQVSQITKTSGIGFEAATCRFICLDGSWAHAAADGPST
;
A
#
# COMPACT_ATOMS: atom_id res chain seq x y z
N MET A 1 -14.14 16.39 20.18
CA MET A 1 -13.75 15.11 20.79
C MET A 1 -13.06 14.34 19.69
N ASP A 2 -11.73 14.25 19.76
CA ASP A 2 -10.93 13.46 18.83
C ASP A 2 -11.09 12.00 19.29
N ASP A 3 -12.10 11.33 18.73
CA ASP A 3 -12.24 9.89 18.88
C ASP A 3 -10.95 9.31 18.32
N GLY A 4 -10.12 8.71 19.18
CA GLY A 4 -8.78 8.18 18.89
C GLY A 4 -8.79 7.05 17.86
N ARG A 5 -9.31 7.33 16.66
CA ARG A 5 -9.03 6.62 15.43
C ARG A 5 -7.55 6.73 15.25
N ALA A 6 -6.88 5.63 15.49
CA ALA A 6 -5.47 5.48 15.26
C ALA A 6 -5.14 5.97 13.83
N SER A 7 -4.65 7.20 13.75
CA SER A 7 -4.51 7.95 12.49
C SER A 7 -3.25 7.45 11.80
N TRP A 8 -3.44 6.73 10.70
CA TRP A 8 -2.34 6.27 9.86
C TRP A 8 -1.73 7.45 9.11
N ASP A 9 -0.41 7.50 9.11
CA ASP A 9 0.41 8.49 8.43
C ASP A 9 1.57 7.77 7.75
N ASP A 10 2.16 8.40 6.74
CA ASP A 10 3.24 7.83 5.93
C ASP A 10 4.41 7.31 6.79
N GLU A 11 4.75 7.98 7.89
CA GLU A 11 5.85 7.54 8.77
C GLU A 11 5.51 6.25 9.53
N LYS A 12 4.25 6.14 9.97
CA LYS A 12 3.73 4.96 10.67
C LYS A 12 3.60 3.78 9.71
N ASP A 13 3.09 4.03 8.51
CA ASP A 13 3.02 3.04 7.44
C ASP A 13 4.41 2.55 7.04
N PHE A 14 5.39 3.45 6.92
CA PHE A 14 6.77 3.08 6.61
C PHE A 14 7.38 2.18 7.68
N THR A 15 7.24 2.56 8.96
CA THR A 15 7.75 1.78 10.10
C THR A 15 7.13 0.39 10.13
N TRP A 16 5.80 0.32 10.00
CA TRP A 16 5.06 -0.93 10.00
C TRP A 16 5.41 -1.81 8.79
N MET A 17 5.46 -1.26 7.58
CA MET A 17 5.81 -1.98 6.36
C MET A 17 7.23 -2.54 6.42
N LYS A 18 8.19 -1.75 6.88
CA LYS A 18 9.58 -2.18 7.01
C LYS A 18 9.72 -3.39 7.92
N GLU A 19 9.01 -3.39 9.04
CA GLU A 19 8.99 -4.53 9.96
C GLU A 19 8.32 -5.75 9.33
N MET A 20 7.20 -5.60 8.65
CA MET A 20 6.54 -6.69 7.95
C MET A 20 7.42 -7.30 6.84
N ILE A 21 8.14 -6.46 6.09
CA ILE A 21 9.13 -6.89 5.08
C ILE A 21 10.27 -7.65 5.74
N HIS A 22 10.77 -7.17 6.89
CA HIS A 22 11.82 -7.83 7.66
C HIS A 22 11.40 -9.22 8.15
N GLN A 23 10.18 -9.36 8.69
CA GLN A 23 9.63 -10.65 9.11
C GLN A 23 9.54 -11.65 7.94
N VAL A 24 9.23 -11.18 6.73
CA VAL A 24 9.19 -12.03 5.52
C VAL A 24 10.59 -12.39 5.02
N HIS A 25 11.46 -11.41 4.81
CA HIS A 25 12.69 -11.58 4.03
C HIS A 25 13.89 -12.00 4.89
N VAL A 26 13.94 -11.55 6.14
CA VAL A 26 15.09 -11.82 7.03
C VAL A 26 14.80 -13.01 7.93
N LEU A 27 13.59 -13.09 8.48
CA LEU A 27 13.22 -14.16 9.41
C LEU A 27 12.57 -15.36 8.71
N GLY A 28 12.28 -15.27 7.41
CA GLY A 28 11.68 -16.35 6.62
C GLY A 28 10.27 -16.75 7.07
N LYS A 29 9.58 -15.91 7.85
CA LYS A 29 8.33 -16.29 8.54
C LYS A 29 7.08 -16.23 7.68
N ARG A 30 7.20 -16.03 6.36
CA ARG A 30 6.03 -16.09 5.47
C ARG A 30 5.67 -17.55 5.22
N ALA A 31 4.73 -18.08 6.00
CA ALA A 31 4.08 -19.33 5.65
C ALA A 31 3.27 -19.14 4.36
N ASN A 32 3.07 -20.21 3.58
CA ASN A 32 2.18 -20.20 2.40
C ASN A 32 0.77 -19.64 2.70
N SER A 33 0.35 -19.68 3.97
CA SER A 33 -0.93 -19.16 4.46
C SER A 33 -0.90 -17.73 5.02
N GLY A 34 0.22 -17.00 4.90
CA GLY A 34 0.37 -15.61 5.38
C GLY A 34 1.15 -15.46 6.69
N PHE A 35 1.02 -14.29 7.32
CA PHE A 35 1.72 -13.92 8.56
C PHE A 35 1.12 -14.60 9.78
N LYS A 36 1.98 -15.19 10.63
CA LYS A 36 1.58 -15.84 11.88
C LYS A 36 1.21 -14.80 12.95
N ARG A 37 0.53 -15.25 14.02
CA ARG A 37 0.10 -14.38 15.12
C ARG A 37 1.26 -13.59 15.72
N GLU A 38 2.42 -14.22 15.85
CA GLU A 38 3.64 -13.65 16.43
C GLU A 38 4.23 -12.54 15.57
N ASP A 39 4.18 -12.68 14.24
CA ASP A 39 4.70 -11.67 13.30
C ASP A 39 3.88 -10.39 13.39
N TRP A 40 2.54 -10.52 13.45
CA TRP A 40 1.65 -9.39 13.66
C TRP A 40 1.88 -8.71 15.02
N HIS A 41 2.17 -9.49 16.06
CA HIS A 41 2.45 -8.95 17.38
C HIS A 41 3.75 -8.16 17.36
N ALA A 42 4.84 -8.72 16.82
CA ALA A 42 6.13 -8.05 16.71
C ALA A 42 6.02 -6.72 15.94
N ALA A 43 5.33 -6.70 14.80
CA ALA A 43 5.11 -5.49 14.02
C ALA A 43 4.31 -4.43 14.78
N THR A 44 3.26 -4.84 15.50
CA THR A 44 2.41 -3.93 16.28
C THR A 44 3.16 -3.38 17.50
N THR A 45 3.92 -4.22 18.21
CA THR A 45 4.73 -3.80 19.36
C THR A 45 5.77 -2.77 18.94
N LYS A 46 6.47 -3.00 17.83
CA LYS A 46 7.47 -2.06 17.32
C LYS A 46 6.85 -0.74 16.90
N LEU A 47 5.74 -0.79 16.15
CA LEU A 47 5.01 0.42 15.76
C LEU A 47 4.56 1.24 16.97
N ASN A 48 3.97 0.58 17.97
CA ASN A 48 3.50 1.25 19.19
C ASN A 48 4.64 1.86 20.00
N SER A 49 5.78 1.16 20.09
CA SER A 49 6.97 1.62 20.79
C SER A 49 7.62 2.82 20.09
N ASP A 50 7.83 2.76 18.78
CA ASP A 50 8.56 3.79 18.03
C ASP A 50 7.76 5.08 17.90
N HIS A 51 6.43 4.99 17.86
CA HIS A 51 5.54 6.14 17.60
C HIS A 51 4.76 6.61 18.83
N ALA A 52 4.95 5.98 20.00
CA ALA A 52 4.16 6.23 21.21
C ALA A 52 2.63 6.19 20.97
N VAL A 53 2.19 5.21 20.17
CA VAL A 53 0.80 4.99 19.74
C VAL A 53 0.27 3.65 20.26
N ILE A 54 -1.06 3.48 20.22
CA ILE A 54 -1.71 2.23 20.61
C ILE A 54 -2.52 1.71 19.43
N TYR A 55 -1.86 0.97 18.54
CA TYR A 55 -2.54 0.15 17.55
C TYR A 55 -2.83 -1.24 18.09
N THR A 56 -4.00 -1.76 17.73
CA THR A 56 -4.34 -3.16 17.87
C THR A 56 -3.89 -3.93 16.64
N LYS A 57 -3.69 -5.24 16.82
CA LYS A 57 -3.41 -6.15 15.71
C LYS A 57 -4.48 -6.10 14.61
N GLU A 58 -5.75 -5.89 14.97
CA GLU A 58 -6.85 -5.82 14.01
C GLU A 58 -6.77 -4.56 13.16
N GLN A 59 -6.37 -3.42 13.74
CA GLN A 59 -6.11 -2.20 13.00
C GLN A 59 -4.96 -2.38 12.01
N GLY A 60 -3.86 -3.02 12.41
CA GLY A 60 -2.75 -3.34 11.50
C GLY A 60 -3.14 -4.30 10.36
N LYS A 61 -3.98 -5.29 10.65
CA LYS A 61 -4.53 -6.18 9.61
C LYS A 61 -5.44 -5.44 8.63
N SER A 62 -6.30 -4.56 9.14
CA SER A 62 -7.19 -3.73 8.33
C SER A 62 -6.39 -2.84 7.38
N ARG A 63 -5.37 -2.15 7.90
CA ARG A 63 -4.45 -1.33 7.09
C ARG A 63 -3.73 -2.16 6.03
N SER A 64 -3.25 -3.36 6.39
CA SER A 64 -2.64 -4.28 5.43
C SER A 64 -3.58 -4.68 4.28
N ALA A 65 -4.86 -4.91 4.56
CA ALA A 65 -5.85 -5.25 3.55
C ALA A 65 -6.13 -4.06 2.62
N GLU A 66 -6.27 -2.86 3.18
CA GLU A 66 -6.46 -1.62 2.42
C GLU A 66 -5.28 -1.35 1.48
N MET A 67 -4.06 -1.46 1.99
CA MET A 67 -2.84 -1.19 1.22
C MET A 67 -2.63 -2.21 0.09
N LYS A 68 -2.99 -3.49 0.32
CA LYS A 68 -3.03 -4.51 -0.75
C LYS A 68 -4.07 -4.19 -1.83
N LYS A 69 -5.24 -3.67 -1.43
CA LYS A 69 -6.27 -3.24 -2.38
C LYS A 69 -5.77 -2.09 -3.25
N GLN A 70 -5.16 -1.06 -2.63
CA GLN A 70 -4.56 0.06 -3.36
C GLN A 70 -3.47 -0.40 -4.32
N TYR A 71 -2.57 -1.28 -3.87
CA TYR A 71 -1.55 -1.87 -4.74
C TYR A 71 -2.17 -2.65 -5.91
N ALA A 72 -3.21 -3.45 -5.67
CA ALA A 72 -3.89 -4.20 -6.72
C ALA A 72 -4.51 -3.25 -7.78
N GLN A 73 -5.10 -2.14 -7.35
CA GLN A 73 -5.64 -1.12 -8.25
C GLN A 73 -4.54 -0.47 -9.10
N VAL A 74 -3.45 -0.01 -8.48
CA VAL A 74 -2.30 0.56 -9.19
C VAL A 74 -1.71 -0.46 -10.17
N SER A 75 -1.54 -1.70 -9.73
CA SER A 75 -1.03 -2.80 -10.56
C SER A 75 -1.91 -3.10 -11.77
N GLN A 76 -3.24 -3.00 -11.63
CA GLN A 76 -4.16 -3.13 -12.76
C GLN A 76 -4.03 -1.96 -13.73
N ILE A 77 -3.95 -0.73 -13.23
CA ILE A 77 -3.82 0.48 -14.06
C ILE A 77 -2.52 0.43 -14.87
N THR A 78 -1.39 0.07 -14.25
CA THR A 78 -0.10 -0.03 -14.95
C THR A 78 -0.05 -1.18 -15.97
N LYS A 79 -0.94 -2.17 -15.89
CA LYS A 79 -1.06 -3.21 -16.92
C LYS A 79 -1.87 -2.77 -18.14
N THR A 80 -2.61 -1.67 -18.03
CA THR A 80 -3.36 -1.10 -19.16
C THR A 80 -2.37 -0.56 -20.18
N SER A 81 -2.55 -0.96 -21.44
CA SER A 81 -1.72 -0.47 -22.56
C SER A 81 -1.74 1.06 -22.61
N GLY A 82 -0.56 1.67 -22.76
CA GLY A 82 -0.42 3.13 -22.79
C GLY A 82 -0.27 3.79 -21.42
N ILE A 83 -0.36 3.06 -20.30
CA ILE A 83 -0.17 3.65 -18.96
C ILE A 83 1.14 3.19 -18.34
N GLY A 84 2.07 4.12 -18.16
CA GLY A 84 3.27 3.98 -17.33
C GLY A 84 3.03 4.43 -15.88
N PHE A 85 3.98 4.09 -15.00
CA PHE A 85 3.99 4.55 -13.61
C PHE A 85 5.36 5.15 -13.26
N GLU A 86 5.36 6.40 -12.81
CA GLU A 86 6.56 7.11 -12.34
C GLU A 86 6.73 6.90 -10.83
N ALA A 87 7.70 6.05 -10.47
CA ALA A 87 7.95 5.70 -9.08
C ALA A 87 8.46 6.87 -8.22
N ALA A 88 9.12 7.87 -8.81
CA ALA A 88 9.71 8.99 -8.07
C ALA A 88 8.65 9.96 -7.52
N THR A 89 7.54 10.14 -8.23
CA THR A 89 6.45 11.05 -7.82
C THR A 89 5.14 10.32 -7.52
N CYS A 90 5.14 8.99 -7.63
CA CYS A 90 3.97 8.12 -7.49
C CYS A 90 2.82 8.51 -8.43
N ARG A 91 3.12 8.84 -9.70
CA ARG A 91 2.12 9.28 -10.69
C ARG A 91 1.98 8.30 -11.85
N PHE A 92 0.77 8.23 -12.40
CA PHE A 92 0.54 7.56 -13.68
C PHE A 92 0.94 8.47 -14.83
N ILE A 93 1.65 7.92 -15.81
CA ILE A 93 2.03 8.63 -17.05
C ILE A 93 1.23 7.99 -18.18
N CYS A 94 0.44 8.77 -18.89
CA CYS A 94 -0.14 8.33 -20.17
C CYS A 94 0.92 8.50 -21.25
N LEU A 95 1.29 7.41 -21.91
CA LEU A 95 2.27 7.39 -23.00
C LEU A 95 1.65 7.98 -24.28
N ASP A 96 2.50 8.48 -25.17
CA ASP A 96 2.06 9.05 -26.45
C ASP A 96 1.24 8.02 -27.26
N GLY A 97 0.11 8.44 -27.84
CA GLY A 97 -0.88 7.56 -28.47
C GLY A 97 -1.98 7.00 -27.55
N SER A 98 -1.88 7.16 -26.22
CA SER A 98 -2.94 6.72 -25.29
C SER A 98 -4.27 7.44 -25.48
N TRP A 99 -4.26 8.63 -26.09
CA TRP A 99 -5.45 9.42 -26.40
C TRP A 99 -5.88 9.35 -27.86
N ALA A 100 -5.18 8.59 -28.71
CA ALA A 100 -5.44 8.58 -30.16
C ALA A 100 -6.89 8.14 -30.50
N HIS A 101 -7.48 7.26 -29.70
CA HIS A 101 -8.87 6.85 -29.84
C HIS A 101 -9.86 7.91 -29.30
N ALA A 102 -9.50 8.65 -28.24
CA ALA A 102 -10.35 9.69 -27.67
C ALA A 102 -10.36 10.99 -28.49
N ALA A 103 -9.25 11.29 -29.19
CA ALA A 103 -9.14 12.46 -30.06
C ALA A 103 -9.84 12.27 -31.42
N ALA A 104 -10.08 11.02 -31.85
CA ALA A 104 -10.77 10.72 -33.11
C ALA A 104 -12.30 10.88 -33.05
N ASP A 105 -12.88 10.89 -31.84
CA ASP A 105 -14.32 11.06 -31.58
C ASP A 105 -14.73 12.52 -31.28
N GLY A 106 -13.85 13.49 -31.58
CA GLY A 106 -14.21 14.90 -31.54
C GLY A 106 -15.37 15.19 -32.52
N PRO A 107 -16.36 16.03 -32.14
CA PRO A 107 -17.51 16.29 -33.01
C PRO A 107 -17.02 16.89 -34.33
N SER A 108 -17.24 16.16 -35.41
CA SER A 108 -17.04 16.64 -36.78
C SER A 108 -17.77 17.97 -36.92
N THR A 109 -17.01 19.05 -37.13
CA THR A 109 -17.53 20.39 -37.41
C THR A 109 -17.87 20.51 -38.88
#